data_AF-A0A2E2UP58-F1
#
_entry.id   AF-A0A2E2UP58-F1
#
_cell.length_a   1.000
_cell.length_b   1.000
_cell.length_c   1.000
_cell.angle_alpha   90.00
_cell.angle_beta   90.00
_cell.angle_gamma   90.00
#
_symmetry.space_group_name_H-M   'P 1'
#
loop_
_entity.id
_entity.type
_entity.pdbx_description
1 polymer ?
#
loop_
_entity_poly.entity_id
_entity_poly.type
_entity_poly.pdbx_seq_one_letter_code
_entity_poly.pdbx_strand_id
1 'polypeptide(L)'
;MLCVFALCLAAVLVLAACSQDSGGSKTHYIPSDALTTEGDDGLSIFWDVSHWASQIVYEETYLDGMPVGATIVGMRIRLGDNGLGGGSQDAFVADTIEKFEVRLSSSENGPGTLSDIFADNRGSDEVIVIPETSWEIAADDYENCDGICEFGPLISFANPFVYAGGDLLMEVAQNGGTNVRYADAETQVDTVHVYLDLSADWDAARSGHFSTTVLPYIAFVYTD
;
A
#
# COMPACT_ATOMS: atom_id res chain seq x y z
N MET A 1 45.39 -68.97 13.93
CA MET A 1 44.21 -68.19 14.34
C MET A 1 44.38 -66.80 13.75
N LEU A 2 43.85 -66.60 12.54
CA LEU A 2 43.92 -65.35 11.79
C LEU A 2 43.04 -64.30 12.49
N CYS A 3 43.57 -63.11 12.77
CA CYS A 3 42.77 -61.96 13.14
C CYS A 3 42.71 -61.01 11.94
N VAL A 4 41.49 -60.72 11.51
CA VAL A 4 41.10 -60.04 10.28
C VAL A 4 41.17 -58.52 10.46
N PHE A 5 41.65 -57.83 9.43
CA PHE A 5 41.58 -56.39 9.22
C PHE A 5 40.14 -55.85 9.29
N ALA A 6 39.91 -54.73 9.96
CA ALA A 6 38.78 -53.85 9.66
C ALA A 6 39.17 -52.38 9.84
N LEU A 7 39.37 -51.74 8.70
CA LEU A 7 39.54 -50.31 8.48
C LEU A 7 38.15 -49.66 8.64
N CYS A 8 37.98 -48.68 9.54
CA CYS A 8 36.78 -47.82 9.53
C CYS A 8 37.22 -46.38 9.28
N LEU A 9 37.09 -45.99 8.02
CA LEU A 9 37.25 -44.64 7.48
C LEU A 9 36.03 -43.81 7.91
N ALA A 10 36.20 -42.85 8.81
CA ALA A 10 35.12 -41.93 9.17
C ALA A 10 34.98 -40.88 8.06
N ALA A 11 33.85 -40.94 7.34
CA ALA A 11 33.47 -39.96 6.33
C ALA A 11 33.25 -38.58 7.00
N VAL A 12 33.95 -37.56 6.52
CA VAL A 12 33.69 -36.16 6.87
C VAL A 12 32.39 -35.75 6.19
N LEU A 13 31.36 -35.51 7.00
CA LEU A 13 30.06 -35.03 6.57
C LEU A 13 30.18 -33.52 6.27
N VAL A 14 30.30 -33.13 5.00
CA VAL A 14 30.10 -31.73 4.60
C VAL A 14 28.60 -31.56 4.33
N LEU A 15 27.85 -31.17 5.35
CA LEU A 15 26.52 -30.60 5.19
C LEU A 15 26.70 -29.19 4.60
N ALA A 16 26.62 -29.08 3.28
CA ALA A 16 26.31 -27.82 2.65
C ALA A 16 24.85 -27.49 3.00
N ALA A 17 24.66 -26.72 4.07
CA ALA A 17 23.42 -26.00 4.28
C ALA A 17 23.33 -24.92 3.20
N CYS A 18 22.75 -25.24 2.04
CA CYS A 18 22.03 -24.21 1.30
C CYS A 18 20.90 -23.78 2.22
N SER A 19 21.03 -22.62 2.86
CA SER A 19 19.86 -21.90 3.33
C SER A 19 19.02 -21.64 2.08
N GLN A 20 17.95 -22.41 1.92
CA GLN A 20 16.84 -21.93 1.13
C GLN A 20 16.34 -20.72 1.90
N ASP A 21 16.74 -19.53 1.45
CA ASP A 21 16.02 -18.31 1.77
C ASP A 21 14.64 -18.56 1.15
N SER A 22 13.71 -19.02 1.97
CA SER A 22 12.33 -19.19 1.55
C SER A 22 11.87 -17.77 1.27
N GLY A 23 11.78 -17.40 -0.01
CA GLY A 23 11.26 -16.13 -0.49
C GLY A 23 9.84 -15.90 0.01
N GLY A 24 9.74 -15.55 1.28
CA GLY A 24 8.53 -15.24 1.99
C GLY A 24 8.21 -13.77 1.76
N SER A 25 6.92 -13.46 1.75
CA SER A 25 6.50 -12.07 1.64
C SER A 25 6.97 -11.28 2.86
N LYS A 26 7.57 -10.13 2.61
CA LYS A 26 7.97 -9.11 3.58
C LYS A 26 6.94 -7.99 3.59
N THR A 27 6.96 -7.17 4.63
CA THR A 27 6.07 -6.01 4.75
C THR A 27 6.90 -4.77 5.03
N HIS A 28 6.71 -3.75 4.20
CA HIS A 28 7.30 -2.44 4.34
C HIS A 28 6.23 -1.45 4.79
N TYR A 29 6.43 -0.82 5.94
CA TYR A 29 5.46 0.11 6.54
C TYR A 29 5.82 1.55 6.19
N ILE A 30 4.80 2.33 5.87
CA ILE A 30 4.89 3.75 5.57
C ILE A 30 3.94 4.50 6.52
N PRO A 31 4.44 5.48 7.30
CA PRO A 31 5.85 5.69 7.61
C PRO A 31 6.47 4.48 8.35
N SER A 32 7.80 4.44 8.49
CA SER A 32 8.50 3.28 9.07
C SER A 32 8.13 2.96 10.53
N ASP A 33 7.59 3.93 11.25
CA ASP A 33 7.11 3.84 12.64
C ASP A 33 5.59 3.66 12.73
N ALA A 34 4.91 3.37 11.61
CA ALA A 34 3.47 3.14 11.52
C ALA A 34 2.93 1.97 12.37
N LEU A 35 3.79 1.21 13.04
CA LEU A 35 3.35 0.19 14.01
C LEU A 35 3.28 0.72 15.45
N THR A 36 3.88 1.87 15.72
CA THR A 36 4.09 2.39 17.08
C THR A 36 3.65 3.85 17.25
N THR A 37 3.28 4.50 16.16
CA THR A 37 2.88 5.90 16.14
C THR A 37 1.47 6.02 15.59
N GLU A 38 0.63 6.82 16.25
CA GLU A 38 -0.69 7.20 15.78
C GLU A 38 -0.59 8.41 14.84
N GLY A 39 -1.40 8.47 13.80
CA GLY A 39 -1.45 9.65 12.95
C GLY A 39 -2.10 10.84 13.64
N ASP A 40 -1.99 12.02 13.03
CA ASP A 40 -2.63 13.25 13.48
C ASP A 40 -3.62 13.83 12.46
N ASP A 41 -3.83 13.13 11.35
CA ASP A 41 -4.79 13.47 10.29
C ASP A 41 -5.43 12.20 9.69
N GLY A 42 -6.33 12.38 8.71
CA GLY A 42 -6.94 11.29 7.98
C GLY A 42 -6.99 11.56 6.48
N LEU A 43 -6.63 10.55 5.68
CA LEU A 43 -6.78 10.62 4.24
C LEU A 43 -7.97 9.78 3.79
N SER A 44 -8.92 10.40 3.09
CA SER A 44 -10.02 9.66 2.48
C SER A 44 -9.52 8.81 1.30
N ILE A 45 -9.13 7.57 1.60
CA ILE A 45 -8.89 6.54 0.58
C ILE A 45 -10.24 6.00 0.08
N PHE A 46 -11.26 6.00 0.94
CA PHE A 46 -12.61 5.56 0.62
C PHE A 46 -13.63 6.68 0.81
N TRP A 47 -14.32 7.04 -0.26
CA TRP A 47 -15.28 8.14 -0.29
C TRP A 47 -16.69 7.66 -0.65
N ASP A 48 -17.73 8.28 -0.10
CA ASP A 48 -19.15 7.99 -0.39
C ASP A 48 -19.66 8.68 -1.67
N VAL A 49 -18.86 8.67 -2.74
CA VAL A 49 -19.21 9.34 -4.00
C VAL A 49 -19.37 8.37 -5.15
N SER A 50 -20.19 8.78 -6.12
CA SER A 50 -20.43 8.01 -7.34
C SER A 50 -19.18 7.81 -8.19
N HIS A 51 -18.12 8.58 -7.98
CA HIS A 51 -16.82 8.36 -8.61
C HIS A 51 -15.75 9.17 -7.89
N TRP A 52 -14.58 8.57 -7.69
CA TRP A 52 -13.40 9.23 -7.15
C TRP A 52 -12.12 8.61 -7.69
N ALA A 53 -11.11 9.44 -7.95
CA ALA A 53 -9.74 8.98 -8.16
C ALA A 53 -8.77 9.83 -7.33
N SER A 54 -7.73 9.17 -6.82
CA SER A 54 -6.65 9.81 -6.06
C SER A 54 -5.27 9.31 -6.49
N GLN A 55 -4.30 10.21 -6.61
CA GLN A 55 -2.88 9.85 -6.76
C GLN A 55 -2.09 10.27 -5.53
N ILE A 56 -1.22 9.40 -5.06
CA ILE A 56 -0.36 9.57 -3.89
C ILE A 56 1.06 9.26 -4.33
N VAL A 57 1.97 10.21 -4.17
CA VAL A 57 3.41 9.97 -4.39
C VAL A 57 4.10 9.74 -3.05
N TYR A 58 4.81 8.63 -2.94
CA TYR A 58 5.70 8.32 -1.83
C TYR A 58 7.13 8.61 -2.25
N GLU A 59 7.77 9.55 -1.56
CA GLU A 59 9.20 9.83 -1.75
C GLU A 59 10.05 8.58 -1.46
N GLU A 60 11.14 8.39 -2.20
CA GLU A 60 12.07 7.26 -2.03
C GLU A 60 12.49 7.02 -0.58
N THR A 61 12.64 8.09 0.22
CA THR A 61 13.02 7.98 1.65
C THR A 61 12.02 7.20 2.50
N TYR A 62 10.74 7.17 2.12
CA TYR A 62 9.74 6.32 2.77
C TYR A 62 9.80 4.88 2.30
N LEU A 63 10.60 4.58 1.28
CA LEU A 63 10.74 3.28 0.63
C LEU A 63 12.13 2.66 0.85
N ASP A 64 13.05 3.33 1.57
CA ASP A 64 14.44 2.89 1.80
C ASP A 64 14.58 1.45 2.36
N GLY A 65 13.53 0.91 2.99
CA GLY A 65 13.48 -0.47 3.48
C GLY A 65 13.14 -1.52 2.42
N MET A 66 12.65 -1.10 1.26
CA MET A 66 12.24 -1.95 0.14
C MET A 66 13.35 -2.00 -0.92
N PRO A 67 13.91 -3.18 -1.22
CA PRO A 67 15.01 -3.28 -2.17
C PRO A 67 14.52 -3.02 -3.60
N VAL A 68 15.36 -2.37 -4.42
CA VAL A 68 15.15 -2.29 -5.87
C VAL A 68 15.08 -3.70 -6.45
N GLY A 69 14.05 -3.97 -7.26
CA GLY A 69 13.73 -5.29 -7.78
C GLY A 69 12.72 -6.06 -6.92
N ALA A 70 12.37 -5.56 -5.73
CA ALA A 70 11.26 -6.11 -4.94
C ALA A 70 9.98 -6.13 -5.76
N THR A 71 9.27 -7.26 -5.71
CA THR A 71 7.96 -7.39 -6.34
C THR A 71 6.89 -7.12 -5.28
N ILE A 72 6.21 -5.99 -5.39
CA ILE A 72 5.06 -5.62 -4.56
C ILE A 72 3.86 -6.45 -4.99
N VAL A 73 3.34 -7.26 -4.07
CA VAL A 73 2.27 -8.25 -4.30
C VAL A 73 0.96 -7.90 -3.58
N GLY A 74 0.95 -6.83 -2.78
CA GLY A 74 -0.25 -6.39 -2.10
C GLY A 74 0.01 -5.21 -1.19
N MET A 75 -1.06 -4.76 -0.54
CA MET A 75 -1.00 -3.69 0.46
C MET A 75 -1.97 -3.96 1.62
N ARG A 76 -1.72 -3.30 2.73
CA ARG A 76 -2.68 -3.14 3.82
C ARG A 76 -2.82 -1.66 4.13
N ILE A 77 -4.01 -1.27 4.56
CA ILE A 77 -4.33 0.10 4.96
C ILE A 77 -4.59 0.08 6.46
N ARG A 78 -4.07 1.06 7.19
CA ARG A 78 -4.50 1.33 8.57
C ARG A 78 -5.58 2.40 8.51
N LEU A 79 -6.75 2.15 9.11
CA LEU A 79 -7.76 3.20 9.26
C LEU A 79 -7.46 4.04 10.50
N GLY A 80 -7.85 5.31 10.44
CA GLY A 80 -7.67 6.24 11.55
C GLY A 80 -8.55 5.90 12.74
N ASP A 81 -8.15 6.40 13.90
CA ASP A 81 -8.89 6.25 15.14
C ASP A 81 -10.19 7.09 15.16
N ASN A 82 -10.93 7.01 16.26
CA ASN A 82 -12.23 7.66 16.48
C ASN A 82 -12.21 9.21 16.51
N GLY A 83 -11.06 9.86 16.28
CA GLY A 83 -10.89 11.32 16.36
C GLY A 83 -10.40 12.00 15.08
N LEU A 84 -9.86 11.25 14.11
CA LEU A 84 -9.21 11.82 12.92
C LEU A 84 -10.18 11.90 11.72
N GLY A 85 -10.21 13.05 11.03
CA GLY A 85 -10.96 13.24 9.77
C GLY A 85 -12.50 13.34 9.85
N GLY A 86 -13.12 13.25 11.04
CA GLY A 86 -14.56 13.51 11.22
C GLY A 86 -15.52 12.37 10.85
N GLY A 87 -15.01 11.13 10.72
CA GLY A 87 -15.83 9.92 10.55
C GLY A 87 -16.55 9.46 11.83
N SER A 88 -17.70 8.80 11.68
CA SER A 88 -18.49 8.26 12.81
C SER A 88 -17.84 7.03 13.45
N GLN A 89 -17.91 6.95 14.79
CA GLN A 89 -17.28 5.98 15.70
C GLN A 89 -17.95 4.60 15.77
N ASP A 90 -18.77 4.26 14.77
CA ASP A 90 -19.55 3.02 14.80
C ASP A 90 -18.69 1.85 14.28
N ALA A 91 -18.86 0.68 14.90
CA ALA A 91 -18.23 -0.56 14.44
C ALA A 91 -18.41 -0.74 12.94
N PHE A 92 -17.36 -1.22 12.25
CA PHE A 92 -17.35 -1.28 10.80
C PHE A 92 -18.55 -2.07 10.27
N VAL A 93 -19.49 -1.36 9.66
CA VAL A 93 -20.60 -1.98 8.94
C VAL A 93 -20.06 -2.43 7.59
N ALA A 94 -20.37 -3.68 7.22
CA ALA A 94 -20.00 -4.22 5.92
C ALA A 94 -20.42 -3.26 4.79
N ASP A 95 -19.52 -3.06 3.83
CA ASP A 95 -19.72 -2.14 2.70
C ASP A 95 -19.23 -2.79 1.41
N THR A 96 -19.63 -2.23 0.28
CA THR A 96 -19.19 -2.69 -1.03
C THR A 96 -18.86 -1.50 -1.91
N ILE A 97 -17.60 -1.47 -2.36
CA ILE A 97 -17.15 -0.56 -3.40
C ILE A 97 -17.39 -1.28 -4.72
N GLU A 98 -18.29 -0.76 -5.55
CA GLU A 98 -18.75 -1.45 -6.77
C GLU A 98 -17.65 -1.59 -7.81
N LYS A 99 -16.80 -0.57 -7.91
CA LYS A 99 -15.60 -0.57 -8.74
C LYS A 99 -14.45 -0.01 -7.93
N PHE A 100 -13.38 -0.77 -7.80
CA PHE A 100 -12.14 -0.40 -7.15
C PHE A 100 -10.99 -0.79 -8.08
N GLU A 101 -10.09 0.15 -8.33
CA GLU A 101 -8.91 -0.04 -9.15
C GLU A 101 -7.71 0.60 -8.46
N VAL A 102 -6.56 -0.07 -8.52
CA VAL A 102 -5.29 0.48 -8.02
C VAL A 102 -4.22 0.33 -9.08
N ARG A 103 -3.47 1.41 -9.31
CA ARG A 103 -2.32 1.45 -10.22
C ARG A 103 -1.07 1.81 -9.42
N LEU A 104 0.05 1.20 -9.77
CA LEU A 104 1.38 1.57 -9.27
C LEU A 104 2.29 1.91 -10.45
N SER A 105 3.17 2.88 -10.28
CA SER A 105 4.23 3.22 -11.23
C SER A 105 5.38 3.92 -10.50
N SER A 106 6.54 4.04 -11.14
CA SER A 106 7.45 5.14 -10.82
C SER A 106 6.74 6.49 -11.01
N SER A 107 7.16 7.52 -10.28
CA SER A 107 6.57 8.86 -10.42
C SER A 107 7.41 9.76 -11.33
N GLU A 108 6.78 10.41 -12.30
CA GLU A 108 7.43 11.41 -13.16
C GLU A 108 7.54 12.79 -12.48
N ASN A 109 6.73 13.04 -11.44
CA ASN A 109 6.74 14.27 -10.65
C ASN A 109 6.76 13.93 -9.15
N GLY A 110 7.75 14.42 -8.42
CA GLY A 110 7.87 14.15 -6.99
C GLY A 110 6.84 14.86 -6.12
N PRO A 111 6.89 14.63 -4.80
CA PRO A 111 6.08 15.35 -3.81
C PRO A 111 6.08 16.86 -4.02
N GLY A 112 4.92 17.51 -3.81
CA GLY A 112 4.79 18.96 -4.02
C GLY A 112 4.67 19.39 -5.50
N THR A 113 4.96 18.50 -6.45
CA THR A 113 5.10 18.84 -7.88
C THR A 113 4.24 18.01 -8.83
N LEU A 114 3.41 17.10 -8.32
CA LEU A 114 2.43 16.36 -9.12
C LEU A 114 1.59 17.32 -10.01
N SER A 115 1.32 16.89 -11.24
CA SER A 115 0.46 17.54 -12.22
C SER A 115 -1.02 17.32 -11.92
N ASP A 116 -1.86 18.29 -12.26
CA ASP A 116 -3.32 18.15 -12.25
C ASP A 116 -3.84 17.15 -13.30
N ILE A 117 -2.97 16.70 -14.21
CA ILE A 117 -3.26 15.66 -15.19
C ILE A 117 -2.62 14.37 -14.69
N PHE A 118 -3.43 13.42 -14.23
CA PHE A 118 -2.98 12.17 -13.62
C PHE A 118 -2.04 11.37 -14.54
N ALA A 119 -2.34 11.35 -15.83
CA ALA A 119 -1.52 10.71 -16.86
C ALA A 119 -0.08 11.25 -16.91
N ASP A 120 0.12 12.53 -16.58
CA ASP A 120 1.44 13.18 -16.63
C ASP A 120 2.30 12.85 -15.40
N ASN A 121 1.75 12.20 -14.37
CA ASN A 121 2.46 11.80 -13.16
C ASN A 121 2.98 10.36 -13.19
N ARG A 122 2.38 9.52 -14.05
CA ARG A 122 2.66 8.09 -14.11
C ARG A 122 3.91 7.84 -14.94
N GLY A 123 4.82 7.04 -14.39
CA GLY A 123 5.97 6.52 -15.10
C GLY A 123 5.59 5.53 -16.20
N SER A 124 6.54 5.32 -17.12
CA SER A 124 6.37 4.36 -18.23
C SER A 124 6.23 2.89 -17.81
N ASP A 125 6.45 2.59 -16.54
CA ASP A 125 6.35 1.27 -15.90
C ASP A 125 5.02 1.03 -15.19
N GLU A 126 3.98 1.84 -15.47
CA GLU A 126 2.65 1.69 -14.90
C GLU A 126 2.12 0.26 -14.98
N VAL A 127 1.59 -0.22 -13.85
CA VAL A 127 0.86 -1.47 -13.72
C VAL A 127 -0.46 -1.21 -13.02
N ILE A 128 -1.57 -1.64 -13.64
CA ILE A 128 -2.86 -1.79 -12.96
C ILE A 128 -2.77 -3.02 -12.05
N VAL A 129 -2.42 -2.80 -10.78
CA VAL A 129 -2.13 -3.88 -9.82
C VAL A 129 -3.39 -4.55 -9.29
N ILE A 130 -4.48 -3.80 -9.19
CA ILE A 130 -5.83 -4.30 -8.95
C ILE A 130 -6.68 -3.78 -10.11
N PRO A 131 -7.10 -4.64 -11.07
CA PRO A 131 -7.99 -4.22 -12.15
C PRO A 131 -9.38 -3.86 -11.59
N GLU A 132 -10.13 -3.02 -12.31
CA GLU A 132 -11.50 -2.64 -11.93
C GLU A 132 -12.32 -3.86 -11.48
N THR A 133 -12.60 -3.94 -10.18
CA THR A 133 -13.36 -5.03 -9.56
C THR A 133 -14.25 -4.50 -8.45
N SER A 134 -15.31 -5.23 -8.11
CA SER A 134 -16.02 -5.00 -6.86
C SER A 134 -15.12 -5.41 -5.70
N TRP A 135 -15.10 -4.61 -4.64
CA TRP A 135 -14.43 -4.94 -3.39
C TRP A 135 -15.43 -4.93 -2.24
N GLU A 136 -15.60 -6.10 -1.64
CA GLU A 136 -16.39 -6.28 -0.42
C GLU A 136 -15.49 -6.04 0.79
N ILE A 137 -15.94 -5.16 1.69
CA ILE A 137 -15.31 -4.95 2.98
C ILE A 137 -16.24 -5.57 4.02
N ALA A 138 -15.77 -6.61 4.69
CA ALA A 138 -16.56 -7.31 5.68
C ALA A 138 -16.73 -6.46 6.95
N ALA A 139 -17.78 -6.77 7.71
CA ALA A 139 -17.82 -6.32 9.09
C ALA A 139 -16.59 -6.87 9.82
N ASP A 140 -15.97 -6.03 10.66
CA ASP A 140 -14.76 -6.34 11.43
C ASP A 140 -13.44 -6.50 10.64
N ASP A 141 -13.40 -6.25 9.32
CA ASP A 141 -12.12 -6.17 8.57
C ASP A 141 -11.20 -5.06 9.12
N TYR A 142 -11.81 -4.05 9.71
CA TYR A 142 -11.14 -2.97 10.43
C TYR A 142 -11.79 -2.86 11.81
N GLU A 143 -11.06 -3.28 12.84
CA GLU A 143 -11.53 -3.22 14.22
C GLU A 143 -11.60 -1.77 14.71
N ASN A 144 -12.54 -1.49 15.61
CA ASN A 144 -12.61 -0.20 16.27
C ASN A 144 -11.46 -0.07 17.29
N CYS A 145 -10.83 1.10 17.34
CA CYS A 145 -9.62 1.39 18.09
C CYS A 145 -9.72 2.74 18.80
N ASP A 146 -9.00 2.87 19.91
CA ASP A 146 -8.78 4.14 20.65
C ASP A 146 -7.26 4.30 20.73
N GLY A 147 -6.70 5.16 19.87
CA GLY A 147 -5.26 5.22 19.60
C GLY A 147 -4.82 4.42 18.37
N ILE A 148 -3.64 3.80 18.45
CA ILE A 148 -3.03 3.06 17.35
C ILE A 148 -3.88 1.86 16.93
N CYS A 149 -4.46 1.94 15.74
CA CYS A 149 -5.25 0.88 15.11
C CYS A 149 -4.39 -0.21 14.49
N GLU A 150 -4.96 -1.40 14.26
CA GLU A 150 -4.27 -2.43 13.47
C GLU A 150 -4.41 -2.17 11.96
N PHE A 151 -3.42 -2.64 11.19
CA PHE A 151 -3.56 -2.70 9.74
C PHE A 151 -4.61 -3.75 9.36
N GLY A 152 -5.53 -3.38 8.47
CA GLY A 152 -6.59 -4.26 8.00
C GLY A 152 -6.10 -5.45 7.16
N PRO A 153 -7.03 -6.14 6.47
CA PRO A 153 -6.72 -7.32 5.68
C PRO A 153 -5.73 -7.02 4.55
N LEU A 154 -5.03 -8.07 4.11
CA LEU A 154 -4.18 -7.99 2.94
C LEU A 154 -5.05 -7.84 1.67
N ILE A 155 -4.89 -6.72 1.00
CA ILE A 155 -5.41 -6.50 -0.35
C ILE A 155 -4.36 -7.02 -1.32
N SER A 156 -4.65 -8.16 -1.95
CA SER A 156 -3.71 -8.82 -2.85
C SER A 156 -3.77 -8.23 -4.25
N PHE A 157 -2.62 -8.00 -4.86
CA PHE A 157 -2.52 -7.49 -6.22
C PHE A 157 -2.66 -8.63 -7.23
N ALA A 158 -3.55 -8.44 -8.20
CA ALA A 158 -3.73 -9.38 -9.30
C ALA A 158 -2.53 -9.35 -10.26
N ASN A 159 -1.96 -8.15 -10.46
CA ASN A 159 -0.74 -7.93 -11.22
C ASN A 159 0.32 -7.32 -10.28
N PRO A 160 1.34 -8.07 -9.85
CA PRO A 160 2.39 -7.51 -9.01
C PRO A 160 3.20 -6.42 -9.72
N PHE A 161 3.72 -5.47 -8.96
CA PHE A 161 4.55 -4.37 -9.46
C PHE A 161 6.01 -4.56 -9.03
N VAL A 162 6.97 -4.38 -9.93
CA VAL A 162 8.40 -4.46 -9.59
C VAL A 162 8.92 -3.08 -9.28
N TYR A 163 9.33 -2.85 -8.03
CA TYR A 163 9.85 -1.56 -7.60
C TYR A 163 11.21 -1.27 -8.22
N ALA A 164 11.29 -0.18 -9.00
CA ALA A 164 12.49 0.21 -9.74
C ALA A 164 13.46 1.10 -8.93
N GLY A 165 13.11 1.48 -7.70
CA GLY A 165 13.78 2.54 -6.94
C GLY A 165 13.16 3.92 -7.21
N GLY A 166 13.57 4.94 -6.44
CA GLY A 166 13.00 6.28 -6.55
C GLY A 166 11.57 6.39 -6.01
N ASP A 167 10.88 7.48 -6.37
CA ASP A 167 9.53 7.75 -5.89
C ASP A 167 8.50 6.76 -6.47
N LEU A 168 7.59 6.29 -5.61
CA LEU A 168 6.49 5.41 -5.98
C LEU A 168 5.19 6.20 -6.07
N LEU A 169 4.53 6.16 -7.23
CA LEU A 169 3.18 6.67 -7.40
C LEU A 169 2.17 5.55 -7.19
N MET A 170 1.21 5.78 -6.30
CA MET A 170 0.02 4.97 -6.16
C MET A 170 -1.21 5.76 -6.58
N GLU A 171 -1.98 5.19 -7.50
CA GLU A 171 -3.28 5.72 -7.87
C GLU A 171 -4.38 4.77 -7.38
N VAL A 172 -5.41 5.33 -6.75
CA VAL A 172 -6.61 4.60 -6.31
C VAL A 172 -7.81 5.24 -6.96
N ALA A 173 -8.58 4.46 -7.70
CA ALA A 173 -9.85 4.88 -8.28
C ALA A 173 -10.99 4.01 -7.73
N GLN A 174 -12.12 4.65 -7.45
CA GLN A 174 -13.29 3.96 -6.94
C GLN A 174 -14.62 4.54 -7.45
N ASN A 175 -15.65 3.70 -7.40
CA ASN A 175 -17.04 4.05 -7.65
C ASN A 175 -17.92 3.29 -6.65
N GLY A 176 -18.80 4.03 -5.95
CA GLY A 176 -19.66 3.46 -4.93
C GLY A 176 -18.99 3.37 -3.57
N GLY A 177 -19.57 2.56 -2.68
CA GLY A 177 -19.34 2.66 -1.24
C GLY A 177 -20.41 3.54 -0.60
N THR A 178 -20.87 3.14 0.58
CA THR A 178 -21.93 3.84 1.30
C THR A 178 -21.44 4.59 2.52
N ASN A 179 -20.15 4.42 2.87
CA ASN A 179 -19.54 5.09 4.00
C ASN A 179 -18.17 5.68 3.67
N VAL A 180 -17.95 6.93 4.08
CA VAL A 180 -16.61 7.54 4.06
C VAL A 180 -15.73 6.83 5.10
N ARG A 181 -14.50 6.49 4.71
CA ARG A 181 -13.47 5.97 5.62
C ARG A 181 -12.15 6.67 5.34
N TYR A 182 -11.48 7.03 6.43
CA TYR A 182 -10.20 7.69 6.40
C TYR A 182 -9.13 6.67 6.77
N ALA A 183 -8.13 6.55 5.91
CA ALA A 183 -6.87 5.96 6.30
C ALA A 183 -6.24 6.86 7.36
N ASP A 184 -5.65 6.23 8.37
CA ASP A 184 -4.84 6.91 9.35
C ASP A 184 -3.69 7.60 8.63
N ALA A 185 -3.34 8.81 9.04
CA ALA A 185 -2.36 9.59 8.34
C ALA A 185 -1.65 10.60 9.23
N GLU A 186 -0.45 11.00 8.82
CA GLU A 186 0.28 12.10 9.47
C GLU A 186 0.35 13.33 8.55
N THR A 187 0.21 14.51 9.15
CA THR A 187 0.40 15.79 8.47
C THR A 187 1.88 15.95 8.11
N GLN A 188 2.16 16.10 6.82
CA GLN A 188 3.52 16.15 6.30
C GLN A 188 3.62 17.25 5.24
N VAL A 189 4.34 18.33 5.52
CA VAL A 189 4.29 19.55 4.69
C VAL A 189 4.93 19.44 3.29
N ASP A 190 5.72 18.41 2.99
CA ASP A 190 6.54 18.37 1.77
C ASP A 190 6.61 17.01 1.05
N THR A 191 6.01 15.92 1.57
CA THR A 191 6.40 14.55 1.16
C THR A 191 5.33 13.71 0.49
N VAL A 192 4.09 14.20 0.43
CA VAL A 192 2.99 13.54 -0.28
C VAL A 192 2.10 14.60 -0.89
N HIS A 193 1.78 14.44 -2.16
CA HIS A 193 0.66 15.16 -2.76
C HIS A 193 -0.43 14.17 -3.09
N VAL A 194 -1.64 14.47 -2.60
CA VAL A 194 -2.83 13.76 -3.01
C VAL A 194 -3.58 14.59 -4.03
N TYR A 195 -3.69 14.07 -5.24
CA TYR A 195 -4.53 14.66 -6.29
C TYR A 195 -5.89 14.03 -6.29
N LEU A 196 -6.96 14.81 -6.25
CA LEU A 196 -8.33 14.31 -6.10
C LEU A 196 -9.21 14.73 -7.27
N ASP A 197 -9.98 13.77 -7.79
CA ASP A 197 -10.93 13.99 -8.87
C ASP A 197 -12.27 13.28 -8.59
N LEU A 198 -13.36 14.06 -8.61
CA LEU A 198 -14.73 13.63 -8.33
C LEU A 198 -15.55 13.35 -9.59
N SER A 199 -14.93 13.30 -10.77
CA SER A 199 -15.66 13.16 -12.03
C SER A 199 -15.52 11.75 -12.65
N ALA A 200 -16.36 11.38 -13.61
CA ALA A 200 -16.59 9.98 -14.01
C ALA A 200 -15.61 9.31 -15.02
N ASP A 201 -14.41 9.85 -15.29
CA ASP A 201 -13.59 9.62 -16.50
C ASP A 201 -12.09 9.72 -16.13
N TRP A 202 -11.50 8.58 -15.76
CA TRP A 202 -10.18 8.46 -15.12
C TRP A 202 -8.99 9.18 -15.80
N ASP A 203 -9.14 9.62 -17.05
CA ASP A 203 -8.04 10.13 -17.89
C ASP A 203 -8.20 11.58 -18.35
N ALA A 204 -9.26 12.29 -17.97
CA ALA A 204 -9.47 13.67 -18.45
C ALA A 204 -8.85 14.74 -17.55
N ALA A 205 -8.39 15.85 -18.14
CA ALA A 205 -8.00 17.06 -17.41
C ALA A 205 -9.24 17.68 -16.73
N ARG A 206 -9.22 17.84 -15.39
CA ARG A 206 -10.48 17.93 -14.62
C ARG A 206 -10.55 18.99 -13.53
N SER A 207 -11.80 19.41 -13.29
CA SER A 207 -12.20 20.53 -12.45
C SER A 207 -12.67 20.04 -11.08
N GLY A 208 -11.82 20.13 -10.07
CA GLY A 208 -12.16 19.75 -8.69
C GLY A 208 -10.93 19.44 -7.86
N HIS A 209 -9.97 20.37 -7.82
CA HIS A 209 -8.66 20.16 -7.23
C HIS A 209 -8.67 20.32 -5.70
N PHE A 210 -8.13 19.32 -5.02
CA PHE A 210 -7.70 19.42 -3.63
C PHE A 210 -6.30 18.81 -3.56
N SER A 211 -5.28 19.63 -3.30
CA SER A 211 -3.98 19.13 -2.84
C SER A 211 -3.95 19.16 -1.32
N THR A 212 -3.52 18.06 -0.73
CA THR A 212 -3.19 17.97 0.69
C THR A 212 -1.84 17.31 0.86
N THR A 213 -1.22 17.58 2.00
CA THR A 213 0.14 17.17 2.35
C THR A 213 0.04 16.21 3.55
N VAL A 214 -0.50 15.03 3.28
CA VAL A 214 -0.89 14.04 4.29
C VAL A 214 -0.37 12.68 3.84
N LEU A 215 0.37 11.99 4.72
CA LEU A 215 0.96 10.68 4.46
C LEU A 215 0.09 9.57 5.07
N PRO A 216 -0.66 8.80 4.25
CA PRO A 216 -1.47 7.71 4.77
C PRO A 216 -0.61 6.54 5.23
N TYR A 217 -1.11 5.82 6.23
CA TYR A 217 -0.43 4.69 6.82
C TYR A 217 -0.73 3.44 5.99
N ILE A 218 0.23 3.08 5.15
CA ILE A 218 0.14 1.96 4.20
C ILE A 218 1.27 0.99 4.48
N ALA A 219 0.95 -0.30 4.37
CA ALA A 219 1.95 -1.36 4.44
C ALA A 219 1.99 -2.11 3.11
N PHE A 220 3.06 -1.95 2.35
CA PHE A 220 3.28 -2.71 1.12
C PHE A 220 3.82 -4.10 1.45
N VAL A 221 3.23 -5.12 0.84
CA VAL A 221 3.68 -6.50 0.95
C VAL A 221 4.45 -6.86 -0.31
N TYR A 222 5.68 -7.36 -0.17
CA TYR A 222 6.57 -7.60 -1.30
C TYR A 222 7.39 -8.89 -1.16
N THR A 223 7.98 -9.35 -2.26
CA THR A 223 8.93 -10.49 -2.32
C THR A 223 10.23 -10.07 -3.00
N ASP A 224 11.36 -10.66 -2.59
CA ASP A 224 12.68 -10.47 -3.22
C ASP A 224 12.96 -11.45 -4.36
#